data_AF-A0A2V7RVP0-F1
#
_entry.id   AF-A0A2V7RVP0-F1
#
_cell.length_a   1.000
_cell.length_b   1.000
_cell.length_c   1.000
_cell.angle_alpha   90.00
_cell.angle_beta   90.00
_cell.angle_gamma   90.00
#
_symmetry.space_group_name_H-M   'P 1'
#
loop_
_entity.id
_entity.type
_entity.pdbx_description
1 polymer ?
#
loop_
_entity_poly.entity_id
_entity_poly.type
_entity_poly.pdbx_seq_one_letter_code
_entity_poly.pdbx_strand_id
1 'polypeptide(L)'
;MLGAISKIRRYTDGLSKQGFAADEKTLDAVIRNLEVIGEAVKQLPADLRARQPGLDWQKIAGLRDILIHQYFGIDVDILWDIFENKLPALEAAVSALLRA
;
A
#
# COMPACT_ATOMS: atom_id res chain seq x y z
N MET A 1 5.24 -3.59 7.58
CA MET A 1 4.38 -2.55 6.97
C MET A 1 5.15 -1.28 6.62
N LEU A 2 5.66 -0.49 7.58
CA LEU A 2 6.39 0.77 7.30
C LEU A 2 7.58 0.59 6.33
N GLY A 3 8.34 -0.50 6.45
CA GLY A 3 9.43 -0.79 5.51
C GLY A 3 8.98 -1.01 4.06
N ALA A 4 7.78 -1.54 3.84
CA ALA A 4 7.20 -1.72 2.50
C ALA A 4 6.73 -0.38 1.92
N ILE A 5 6.10 0.47 2.75
CA ILE A 5 5.74 1.85 2.38
C ILE A 5 6.99 2.65 1.97
N SER A 6 8.06 2.56 2.76
CA SER A 6 9.33 3.23 2.45
C SER A 6 9.96 2.75 1.14
N LYS A 7 9.86 1.45 0.84
CA LYS A 7 10.32 0.90 -0.45
C LYS A 7 9.53 1.49 -1.61
N ILE A 8 8.19 1.49 -1.53
CA ILE A 8 7.32 2.07 -2.57
C ILE A 8 7.73 3.52 -2.84
N ARG A 9 7.80 4.35 -1.80
CA ARG A 9 8.20 5.77 -1.94
C ARG A 9 9.55 5.94 -2.62
N ARG A 10 10.55 5.11 -2.30
CA ARG A 10 11.88 5.18 -2.94
C ARG A 10 11.87 4.73 -4.40
N TYR A 11 11.01 3.78 -4.76
CA TYR A 11 10.93 3.30 -6.15
C TYR A 11 10.16 4.27 -7.04
N THR A 12 9.21 5.01 -6.46
CA THR A 12 8.37 5.95 -7.20
C THR A 12 8.86 7.40 -7.13
N ASP A 13 9.93 7.67 -6.37
CA ASP A 13 10.48 9.02 -6.19
C ASP A 13 10.90 9.64 -7.53
N GLY A 14 10.38 10.83 -7.81
CA GLY A 14 10.67 11.57 -9.04
C GLY A 14 10.06 10.97 -10.33
N LEU A 15 9.31 9.86 -10.25
CA LEU A 15 8.59 9.34 -11.41
C LEU A 15 7.38 10.20 -11.71
N SER A 16 7.05 10.34 -13.00
CA SER A 16 5.72 10.75 -13.42
C SER A 16 4.82 9.52 -13.52
N LYS A 17 3.50 9.72 -13.57
CA LYS A 17 2.54 8.62 -13.79
C LYS A 17 2.84 7.81 -15.04
N GLN A 18 3.19 8.50 -16.13
CA GLN A 18 3.59 7.86 -17.37
C GLN A 18 4.93 7.11 -17.23
N GLY A 19 5.89 7.67 -16.50
CA GLY A 19 7.16 7.01 -16.22
C GLY A 19 6.99 5.74 -15.39
N PHE A 20 6.12 5.77 -14.39
CA PHE A 20 5.73 4.61 -13.62
C PHE A 20 5.01 3.56 -14.47
N ALA A 21 4.06 3.98 -15.33
CA ALA A 21 3.36 3.09 -16.24
C ALA A 21 4.29 2.36 -17.24
N ALA A 22 5.40 2.99 -17.61
CA ALA A 22 6.37 2.46 -18.57
C ALA A 22 7.50 1.65 -17.92
N ASP A 23 7.62 1.66 -16.59
CA ASP A 23 8.64 0.92 -15.85
C ASP A 23 8.04 -0.33 -15.19
N GLU A 24 7.98 -1.42 -15.96
CA GLU A 24 7.44 -2.72 -15.55
C GLU A 24 8.08 -3.24 -14.24
N LYS A 25 9.39 -3.04 -14.08
CA LYS A 25 10.10 -3.47 -12.87
C LYS A 25 9.60 -2.69 -11.65
N THR A 26 9.38 -1.38 -11.78
CA THR A 26 8.88 -0.56 -10.69
C THR A 26 7.41 -0.88 -10.40
N LEU A 27 6.58 -1.14 -11.41
CA LEU A 27 5.21 -1.64 -11.24
C LEU A 27 5.19 -2.92 -10.40
N ASP A 28 5.94 -3.95 -10.80
CA ASP A 28 6.03 -5.23 -10.09
C ASP A 28 6.51 -5.04 -8.65
N ALA A 29 7.52 -4.18 -8.45
CA ALA A 29 8.04 -3.87 -7.13
C ALA A 29 7.00 -3.17 -6.24
N VAL A 30 6.19 -2.25 -6.78
CA VAL A 30 5.11 -1.58 -6.04
C VAL A 30 4.02 -2.57 -5.68
N ILE A 31 3.54 -3.37 -6.64
CA ILE A 31 2.51 -4.41 -6.42
C ILE A 31 2.94 -5.34 -5.29
N ARG A 32 4.18 -5.85 -5.36
CA ARG A 32 4.71 -6.75 -4.33
C ARG A 32 4.71 -6.11 -2.94
N ASN A 33 5.06 -4.84 -2.81
CA ASN A 33 5.07 -4.17 -1.51
C ASN A 33 3.66 -3.86 -1.01
N LEU A 34 2.69 -3.60 -1.90
CA LEU A 34 1.28 -3.44 -1.53
C LEU A 34 0.67 -4.76 -1.01
N GLU A 35 1.01 -5.91 -1.61
CA GLU A 35 0.63 -7.22 -1.07
C GLU A 35 1.16 -7.45 0.35
N VAL A 36 2.43 -7.10 0.58
CA VAL A 36 3.07 -7.20 1.91
C VAL A 36 2.37 -6.30 2.92
N ILE A 37 1.92 -5.11 2.50
CA ILE A 37 1.13 -4.22 3.36
C ILE A 37 -0.22 -4.86 3.70
N GLY A 38 -0.95 -5.38 2.72
CA GLY A 38 -2.23 -6.05 2.94
C GLY A 38 -2.12 -7.25 3.87
N GLU A 39 -1.09 -8.09 3.69
CA GLU A 39 -0.80 -9.22 4.58
C GLU A 39 -0.51 -8.76 6.02
N ALA A 40 0.34 -7.73 6.17
CA ALA A 40 0.65 -7.20 7.49
C ALA A 40 -0.59 -6.61 8.19
N VAL A 41 -1.52 -6.00 7.44
CA VAL A 41 -2.79 -5.50 8.01
C VAL A 41 -3.70 -6.64 8.46
N LYS A 42 -3.78 -7.74 7.71
CA LYS A 42 -4.56 -8.93 8.13
C LYS A 42 -4.11 -9.48 9.48
N GLN A 43 -2.83 -9.36 9.79
CA GLN A 43 -2.24 -9.83 11.05
C GLN A 43 -2.39 -8.83 12.21
N LEU A 44 -2.91 -7.62 11.98
CA LEU A 44 -3.14 -6.66 13.06
C LEU A 44 -4.33 -7.07 13.95
N PRO A 45 -4.14 -7.12 15.28
CA PRO A 45 -5.20 -7.26 16.25
C PRO A 45 -6.35 -6.27 16.02
N ALA A 46 -7.59 -6.70 16.29
CA ALA A 46 -8.79 -5.89 16.06
C ALA A 46 -8.83 -4.64 16.95
N ASP A 47 -8.35 -4.75 18.19
CA ASP A 47 -8.24 -3.64 19.14
C ASP A 47 -7.25 -2.57 18.67
N LEU A 48 -6.13 -2.95 18.04
CA LEU A 48 -5.20 -1.99 17.44
C LEU A 48 -5.81 -1.26 16.25
N ARG A 49 -6.54 -1.98 15.38
CA ARG A 49 -7.27 -1.36 14.26
C ARG A 49 -8.36 -0.39 14.75
N ALA A 50 -9.05 -0.74 15.83
CA ALA A 50 -10.08 0.11 16.44
C ALA A 50 -9.55 1.46 16.98
N ARG A 51 -8.26 1.55 17.32
CA ARG A 51 -7.62 2.82 17.75
C ARG A 51 -7.43 3.81 16.60
N GLN A 52 -7.62 3.38 15.36
CA GLN A 52 -7.45 4.18 14.14
C GLN A 52 -8.68 4.01 13.23
N PRO A 53 -9.88 4.47 13.64
CA PRO A 53 -11.13 4.21 12.94
C PRO A 53 -11.27 4.98 11.62
N GLY A 54 -10.42 5.98 11.37
CA GLY A 54 -10.40 6.75 10.12
C GLY A 54 -9.87 5.98 8.90
N LEU A 55 -9.35 4.76 9.09
CA LEU A 55 -8.87 3.90 8.02
C LEU A 55 -9.81 2.73 7.77
N ASP A 56 -10.04 2.43 6.49
CA ASP A 56 -10.77 1.24 6.07
C ASP A 56 -9.83 0.02 6.06
N TRP A 57 -9.61 -0.55 7.25
CA TRP A 57 -8.72 -1.69 7.44
C TRP A 57 -9.11 -2.92 6.62
N GLN A 58 -10.41 -3.11 6.36
CA GLN A 58 -10.89 -4.24 5.56
C GLN A 58 -10.47 -4.08 4.10
N LYS A 59 -10.61 -2.88 3.52
CA LYS A 59 -10.10 -2.61 2.17
C LYS A 59 -8.60 -2.77 2.07
N ILE A 60 -7.85 -2.30 3.06
CA ILE A 60 -6.38 -2.40 3.03
C ILE A 60 -5.94 -3.87 3.14
N ALA A 61 -6.57 -4.66 4.00
CA ALA A 61 -6.35 -6.11 4.08
C ALA A 61 -6.70 -6.82 2.75
N GLY A 62 -7.83 -6.45 2.14
CA GLY A 62 -8.31 -7.01 0.88
C GLY A 62 -7.45 -6.67 -0.33
N LEU A 63 -6.59 -5.64 -0.24
CA LEU A 63 -5.71 -5.23 -1.34
C LEU A 63 -4.81 -6.37 -1.82
N ARG A 64 -4.27 -7.18 -0.91
CA ARG A 64 -3.48 -8.37 -1.28
C ARG A 64 -4.28 -9.32 -2.16
N ASP A 65 -5.52 -9.61 -1.77
CA ASP A 65 -6.35 -10.60 -2.47
C ASP A 65 -6.69 -10.09 -3.87
N ILE A 66 -6.93 -8.79 -4.04
CA ILE A 66 -7.14 -8.18 -5.36
C ILE A 66 -5.87 -8.30 -6.22
N LEU A 67 -4.72 -7.90 -5.67
CA LEU A 67 -3.47 -7.82 -6.45
C LEU A 67 -2.96 -9.19 -6.92
N ILE A 68 -3.09 -10.24 -6.10
CA ILE A 68 -2.61 -11.58 -6.48
C ILE A 68 -3.55 -12.32 -7.44
N HIS A 69 -4.86 -11.99 -7.45
CA HIS A 69 -5.84 -12.67 -8.32
C HIS A 69 -6.16 -11.89 -9.60
N GLN A 70 -6.00 -10.56 -9.58
CA GLN A 70 -6.26 -9.68 -10.72
C GLN A 70 -4.97 -9.14 -11.35
N TYR A 71 -3.82 -9.77 -11.07
CA TYR A 71 -2.49 -9.35 -11.55
C TYR A 71 -2.48 -8.98 -13.06
N PHE A 72 -3.25 -9.70 -13.87
CA PHE A 72 -3.55 -9.32 -15.25
C PHE A 72 -4.65 -8.25 -15.29
N GLY A 73 -4.27 -6.99 -15.46
CA GLY A 73 -5.23 -5.89 -15.71
C GLY A 73 -5.44 -4.94 -14.52
N ILE A 74 -4.52 -4.90 -13.55
CA ILE A 74 -4.53 -3.83 -12.55
C ILE A 74 -4.30 -2.49 -13.26
N ASP A 75 -5.24 -1.58 -13.08
CA ASP A 75 -5.16 -0.23 -13.60
C ASP A 75 -4.03 0.55 -12.89
N VAL A 76 -3.06 1.02 -13.67
CA VAL A 76 -1.94 1.84 -13.20
C VAL A 76 -2.43 3.08 -12.45
N ASP A 77 -3.59 3.62 -12.84
CA ASP A 77 -4.20 4.76 -12.18
C ASP A 77 -4.58 4.47 -10.73
N ILE A 78 -5.03 3.25 -10.46
CA ILE A 78 -5.35 2.79 -9.10
C ILE A 78 -4.08 2.66 -8.28
N LEU A 79 -3.04 2.03 -8.84
CA LEU A 79 -1.76 1.88 -8.13
C LEU A 79 -1.14 3.24 -7.79
N TRP A 80 -1.18 4.17 -8.74
CA TRP A 80 -0.72 5.55 -8.56
C TRP A 80 -1.48 6.26 -7.44
N ASP A 81 -2.81 6.22 -7.44
CA ASP A 81 -3.63 6.81 -6.38
C ASP A 81 -3.32 6.22 -5.01
N ILE A 82 -3.10 4.90 -4.93
CA ILE A 82 -2.79 4.23 -3.67
C ILE A 82 -1.52 4.80 -3.05
N PHE A 83 -0.41 4.85 -3.78
CA PHE A 83 0.86 5.27 -3.16
C PHE A 83 1.00 6.79 -2.99
N GLU A 84 0.39 7.59 -3.87
CA GLU A 84 0.39 9.04 -3.73
C GLU A 84 -0.56 9.51 -2.62
N ASN A 85 -1.79 8.99 -2.59
CA ASN A 85 -2.86 9.58 -1.79
C ASN A 85 -3.28 8.74 -0.58
N LYS A 86 -3.10 7.41 -0.59
CA LYS A 86 -3.60 6.52 0.47
C LYS A 86 -2.51 6.05 1.43
N LEU A 87 -1.33 5.73 0.91
CA LEU A 87 -0.21 5.27 1.74
C LEU A 87 0.25 6.30 2.78
N PRO A 88 0.27 7.63 2.54
CA PRO A 88 0.67 8.59 3.57
C PRO A 88 -0.23 8.53 4.82
N ALA A 89 -1.55 8.38 4.65
CA ALA A 89 -2.48 8.25 5.76
C ALA A 89 -2.26 6.94 6.55
N LEU A 90 -2.00 5.84 5.84
CA LEU A 90 -1.66 4.57 6.47
C LEU A 90 -0.33 4.64 7.23
N GLU A 91 0.69 5.26 6.65
CA GLU A 91 2.00 5.47 7.27
C GLU A 91 1.87 6.25 8.59
N ALA A 92 1.09 7.33 8.58
CA ALA A 92 0.84 8.15 9.75
C ALA A 92 0.12 7.36 10.87
N ALA A 93 -0.95 6.62 10.53
CA ALA A 93 -1.70 5.85 11.50
C ALA A 93 -0.86 4.73 12.14
N VAL A 94 -0.09 3.99 11.34
CA VAL A 94 0.78 2.91 11.83
C VAL A 94 1.91 3.48 12.67
N SER A 95 2.48 4.62 12.29
CA SER A 95 3.50 5.30 13.08
C SER A 95 2.96 5.77 14.44
N ALA A 96 1.71 6.24 14.49
CA ALA A 96 1.06 6.61 15.74
C ALA A 96 0.84 5.39 16.65
N LEU A 97 0.43 4.25 16.08
CA LEU A 97 0.24 3.01 16.85
C LEU A 97 1.54 2.46 17.47
N LEU A 98 2.71 2.71 16.86
CA LEU A 98 4.00 2.29 17.40
C LEU A 98 4.53 3.20 18.53
N ARG A 99 3.97 4.41 18.66
CA ARG A 99 4.36 5.39 19.69
C ARG A 99 3.42 5.38 20.91
N ALA A 100 2.33 4.61 20.83
CA ALA A 100 1.32 4.47 21.87
C ALA A 100 1.59 3.24 22.75
#